data_AF-A0AA42NTP7-F1
#
_entry.id   AF-A0AA42NTP7-F1
#
_cell.length_a   1.000
_cell.length_b   1.000
_cell.length_c   1.000
_cell.angle_alpha   90.00
_cell.angle_beta   90.00
_cell.angle_gamma   90.00
#
_symmetry.space_group_name_H-M   'P 1'
#
loop_
_entity.id
_entity.type
_entity.pdbx_description
1 polymer ?
#
loop_
_entity_poly.entity_id
_entity_poly.type
_entity_poly.pdbx_seq_one_letter_code
_entity_poly.pdbx_strand_id
1 'polypeptide(L)' 'MKRTRLKPEFPISNWTTDQDCFLIENSSLTIVELILHLPFSEEEINMRKSVLGLYRRERQMRNK' A
#
# COMPACT_ATOMS: atom_id res chain seq x y z
N MET A 1 -34.47 4.55 -0.74
CA MET A 1 -33.56 4.56 0.42
C MET A 1 -32.21 5.13 -0.02
N LYS A 2 -31.77 6.26 0.56
CA LYS A 2 -30.53 6.93 0.18
C LYS A 2 -29.36 6.13 0.78
N ARG A 3 -28.52 5.50 -0.06
CA ARG A 3 -27.29 4.83 0.38
C ARG A 3 -26.34 5.90 0.93
N THR A 4 -26.27 6.03 2.24
CA THR A 4 -25.22 6.80 2.91
C THR A 4 -23.90 6.10 2.58
N ARG A 5 -23.06 6.75 1.77
CA ARG A 5 -21.67 6.30 1.58
C ARG A 5 -21.01 6.44 2.94
N LEU A 6 -20.85 5.32 3.65
CA LEU A 6 -19.93 5.21 4.77
C LEU A 6 -18.57 5.66 4.24
N LYS A 7 -18.20 6.89 4.58
CA LYS A 7 -16.87 7.42 4.31
C LYS A 7 -15.95 6.49 5.10
N PRO A 8 -15.06 5.73 4.45
CA PRO A 8 -14.12 4.92 5.20
C PRO A 8 -13.35 5.92 6.07
N GLU A 9 -13.48 5.78 7.37
CA GLU A 9 -12.54 6.39 8.30
C GLU A 9 -11.22 5.67 8.02
N PHE A 10 -10.48 6.19 7.03
CA PHE A 10 -9.11 5.78 6.86
C PHE A 10 -8.44 6.16 8.18
N PRO A 11 -7.86 5.19 8.91
CA PRO A 11 -7.06 5.54 10.07
C PRO A 11 -6.09 6.62 9.63
N ILE A 12 -5.86 7.63 10.48
CA ILE A 12 -4.89 8.70 10.23
C ILE A 12 -3.56 7.99 9.98
N SER A 13 -3.28 7.73 8.71
CA SER A 13 -2.13 6.98 8.29
C SER A 13 -1.07 8.03 8.08
N ASN A 14 0.10 7.83 8.68
CA ASN A 14 1.27 8.67 8.42
C ASN A 14 1.71 8.62 6.94
N TRP A 15 1.08 7.76 6.14
CA TRP A 15 1.27 7.62 4.71
C TRP A 15 0.56 8.73 3.95
N THR A 16 1.33 9.49 3.20
CA THR A 16 0.80 10.43 2.21
C THR A 16 0.36 9.69 0.95
N THR A 17 -0.50 10.34 0.17
CA THR A 17 -0.90 9.81 -1.15
C THR A 17 0.29 9.56 -2.06
N ASP A 18 1.31 10.43 -2.02
CA ASP A 18 2.52 10.27 -2.85
C ASP A 18 3.33 9.03 -2.44
N GLN A 19 3.42 8.74 -1.13
CA GLN A 19 4.08 7.54 -0.63
C GLN A 19 3.33 6.26 -1.00
N ASP A 20 1.99 6.30 -0.97
CA ASP A 20 1.17 5.20 -1.47
C ASP A 20 1.36 4.99 -2.97
N CYS A 21 1.35 6.07 -3.77
CA CYS A 21 1.62 6.02 -5.20
C CYS A 21 2.99 5.40 -5.48
N PHE A 22 4.04 5.88 -4.79
CA PHE A 22 5.38 5.33 -4.91
C PHE A 22 5.42 3.83 -4.61
N LEU A 23 4.77 3.39 -3.52
CA LEU A 23 4.73 1.98 -3.13
C LEU A 23 3.95 1.10 -4.10
N ILE A 24 2.91 1.64 -4.75
CA ILE A 24 2.14 0.93 -5.79
C ILE A 24 2.98 0.75 -7.06
N GLU A 25 3.59 1.83 -7.54
CA GLU A 25 4.40 1.86 -8.76
C GLU A 25 5.65 1.00 -8.62
N ASN A 26 6.26 1.04 -7.45
CA ASN A 26 7.49 0.32 -7.13
C ASN A 26 7.22 -0.94 -6.29
N SER A 27 6.02 -1.53 -6.40
CA SER A 27 5.61 -2.67 -5.57
C SER A 27 6.50 -3.91 -5.72
N SER A 28 7.16 -4.05 -6.88
CA SER A 28 8.15 -5.07 -7.22
C SER A 28 9.53 -4.86 -6.62
N LEU A 29 9.85 -3.65 -6.12
CA LEU A 29 11.13 -3.41 -5.46
C LEU A 29 11.24 -4.20 -4.16
N THR A 30 12.49 -4.52 -3.81
CA THR A 30 12.80 -5.18 -2.55
C THR A 30 12.49 -4.27 -1.37
N ILE A 31 12.26 -4.86 -0.20
CA ILE A 31 12.00 -4.07 1.01
C ILE A 31 13.16 -3.12 1.33
N VAL A 32 14.40 -3.56 1.09
CA VAL A 32 15.61 -2.77 1.31
C VAL A 32 15.58 -1.49 0.46
N GLU A 33 15.24 -1.60 -0.82
CA GLU A 33 15.12 -0.45 -1.71
C GLU A 33 13.98 0.48 -1.29
N LEU A 34 12.84 -0.08 -0.88
CA LEU A 34 11.70 0.72 -0.43
C LEU A 34 12.01 1.53 0.84
N ILE A 35 12.77 0.97 1.78
CA ILE A 35 13.21 1.68 3.01
C ILE A 35 14.17 2.83 2.69
N LEU A 36 14.96 2.75 1.60
CA LEU A 36 15.83 3.86 1.20
C LEU A 36 15.05 5.08 0.73
N HIS A 37 13.85 4.88 0.18
CA HIS A 37 13.01 5.93 -0.38
C HIS A 37 11.87 6.37 0.54
N LEU A 38 11.45 5.50 1.46
CA LEU A 38 10.33 5.74 2.35
C LEU A 38 10.82 5.84 3.80
N PRO A 39 10.40 6.85 4.57
CA PRO A 39 10.80 7.02 5.96
C PRO A 39 10.00 6.09 6.90
N PHE A 40 9.90 4.80 6.56
CA PHE A 40 9.14 3.80 7.28
C PHE A 40 9.95 2.52 7.47
N SER A 41 9.64 1.79 8.53
CA SER A 41 10.23 0.48 8.79
C SER A 41 9.72 -0.59 7.82
N GLU A 42 10.45 -1.70 7.74
CA GLU A 42 10.04 -2.89 6.99
C GLU A 42 8.61 -3.33 7.32
N GLU A 43 8.29 -3.38 8.62
CA GLU A 43 6.99 -3.81 9.12
C GLU A 43 5.86 -2.88 8.67
N GLU A 44 6.08 -1.56 8.75
CA GLU A 44 5.13 -0.55 8.28
C GLU A 44 4.88 -0.65 6.77
N ILE A 45 5.94 -0.83 5.98
CA ILE A 45 5.83 -0.98 4.53
C ILE A 45 5.08 -2.27 4.18
N ASN A 46 5.37 -3.40 4.83
CA ASN A 46 4.68 -4.66 4.60
C ASN A 46 3.18 -4.59 5.01
N MET A 47 2.88 -3.93 6.13
CA MET A 47 1.50 -3.63 6.53
C MET A 47 0.81 -2.76 5.48
N ARG A 48 1.49 -1.72 4.96
CA ARG A 48 0.92 -0.85 3.94
C ARG A 48 0.70 -1.59 2.61
N LYS A 49 1.64 -2.42 2.17
CA LYS A 49 1.46 -3.30 0.99
C LYS A 49 0.23 -4.21 1.14
N SER A 50 -0.03 -4.70 2.35
CA SER A 50 -1.22 -5.48 2.67
C SER A 50 -2.51 -4.66 2.58
N VAL A 51 -2.53 -3.45 3.15
CA VAL A 51 -3.67 -2.51 3.10
C VAL A 51 -3.98 -2.09 1.66
N LEU A 52 -2.95 -1.81 0.85
CA LEU A 52 -3.07 -1.47 -0.56
C LEU A 52 -3.40 -2.70 -1.46
N GLY A 53 -3.41 -3.91 -0.88
CA GLY A 53 -3.73 -5.15 -1.58
C GLY A 53 -2.69 -5.56 -2.63
N LEU A 54 -1.44 -5.10 -2.51
CA LEU A 54 -0.40 -5.31 -3.51
C LEU A 54 -0.01 -6.78 -3.65
N TYR A 55 0.06 -7.54 -2.54
CA TYR A 55 0.32 -8.98 -2.58
C TYR A 55 -0.77 -9.76 -3.34
N ARG A 56 -2.04 -9.33 -3.23
CA ARG A 56 -3.16 -9.98 -3.94
C ARG A 56 -3.07 -9.72 -5.43
N ARG A 57 -2.69 -8.50 -5.83
CA ARG A 57 -2.46 -8.14 -7.23
C ARG A 57 -1.31 -8.94 -7.82
N GLU A 58 -0.19 -9.02 -7.12
CA GLU A 58 1.01 -9.75 -7.58
C GLU A 58 0.71 -11.25 -7.80
N ARG A 59 -0.07 -11.87 -6.91
CA ARG A 59 -0.51 -13.27 -7.06
C ARG A 59 -1.43 -13.48 -8.25
N GLN A 60 -2.34 -12.54 -8.55
CA GLN A 60 -3.20 -12.62 -9.73
C GLN A 60 -2.42 -12.49 -11.03
N MET A 61 -1.38 -11.66 -11.06
CA MET A 61 -0.54 -11.47 -12.25
C MET A 61 0.40 -12.66 -12.50
N ARG A 62 0.80 -13.41 -11.47
CA ARG A 62 1.59 -14.66 -11.62
C ARG A 62 0.79 -15.86 -12.16
N ASN A 63 -0.53 -15.82 -12.05
CA ASN A 63 -1.41 -16.93 -12.46
C ASN A 63 -2.02 -16.72 -13.86
N LYS A 64 -1.39 -15.91 -14.71
CA LYS A 64 -1.83 -15.55 -16.05
C LYS A 64 -0.73 -15.85 -17.06
#